data_AF-A0A7Y4RS25-F1
#
_entry.id   AF-A0A7Y4RS25-F1
#
_cell.length_a   1.000
_cell.length_b   1.000
_cell.length_c   1.000
_cell.angle_alpha   90.00
_cell.angle_beta   90.00
_cell.angle_gamma   90.00
#
_symmetry.space_group_name_H-M   'P 1'
#
loop_
_entity.id
_entity.type
_entity.pdbx_description
1 polymer ?
#
loop_
_entity_poly.entity_id
_entity_poly.type
_entity_poly.pdbx_seq_one_letter_code
_entity_poly.pdbx_strand_id
1 'polypeptide(L)'
;MLPEEQELNRLESEQATLEDQVANAELTLETLKVEIAQFQHQYFQTVGKLYVELDRLIARIARAEAGLDPDNAEAQAQAEAAEQQSQKSAEEIGMAEKQPPPPPEITPELKQAFRQAAKLMHPDRASTDAERSRRTAIMAQVNVAYEKGDRTAIEKLIIEFGQDPEAITGEDIAARLVKTIRRIAQLRRRVNEAHQEIATQKAGELYELIITVTETKAMGGDPLGDLARQIMQQISERKIELEMIRQRRNANAIF
;
A
#
# COMPACT_ATOMS: atom_id res chain seq x y z
N MET A 1 33.89 -32.50 -19.07
CA MET A 1 33.07 -31.35 -19.47
C MET A 1 33.96 -30.36 -20.17
N LEU A 2 33.45 -29.74 -21.23
CA LEU A 2 34.10 -28.61 -21.89
C LEU A 2 34.02 -27.37 -20.98
N PRO A 3 34.97 -26.43 -21.06
CA PRO A 3 34.94 -25.20 -20.25
C PRO A 3 33.63 -24.40 -20.40
N GLU A 4 33.05 -24.41 -21.59
CA GLU A 4 31.79 -23.72 -21.91
C GLU A 4 30.58 -24.35 -21.21
N GLU A 5 30.56 -25.68 -21.05
CA GLU A 5 29.52 -26.39 -20.30
C GLU A 5 29.62 -26.11 -18.79
N GLN A 6 30.84 -26.01 -18.26
CA GLN A 6 31.06 -25.66 -16.85
C GLN A 6 30.60 -24.24 -16.54
N GLU A 7 30.93 -23.29 -17.42
CA GLU A 7 30.48 -21.91 -17.27
C GLU A 7 28.97 -21.78 -17.43
N LEU A 8 28.36 -22.52 -18.36
CA LEU A 8 26.91 -22.55 -18.51
C LEU A 8 26.21 -23.07 -17.25
N ASN A 9 26.69 -24.16 -16.66
CA ASN A 9 26.15 -24.70 -15.41
C ASN A 9 26.28 -23.68 -14.25
N ARG A 10 27.41 -22.98 -14.17
CA ARG A 10 27.64 -21.92 -13.16
C ARG A 10 26.62 -20.79 -13.31
N LEU A 11 26.43 -20.30 -14.55
CA LEU A 11 25.48 -19.23 -14.84
C LEU A 11 24.02 -19.67 -14.64
N GLU A 12 23.66 -20.90 -14.98
CA GLU A 12 22.31 -21.44 -14.73
C GLU A 12 22.02 -21.54 -13.23
N SER A 13 23.01 -21.93 -12.41
CA SER A 13 22.88 -21.89 -10.94
C SER A 13 22.74 -20.47 -10.38
N GLU A 14 23.47 -19.51 -10.96
CA GLU A 14 23.38 -18.10 -10.59
C GLU A 14 21.99 -17.53 -10.97
N GLN A 15 21.51 -17.85 -12.17
CA GLN A 15 20.18 -17.47 -12.64
C GLN A 15 19.10 -18.01 -11.69
N ALA A 16 19.15 -19.29 -11.32
CA ALA A 16 18.18 -19.88 -10.39
C ALA A 16 18.16 -19.17 -9.02
N THR A 17 19.34 -18.79 -8.51
CA THR A 17 19.45 -18.04 -7.26
C THR A 17 18.80 -16.66 -7.38
N LEU A 18 19.04 -15.96 -8.49
CA LEU A 18 18.45 -14.65 -8.76
C LEU A 18 16.93 -14.73 -8.97
N GLU A 19 16.42 -15.79 -9.60
CA GLU A 19 14.99 -16.04 -9.74
C GLU A 19 14.30 -16.17 -8.37
N ASP A 20 14.92 -16.89 -7.43
CA ASP A 20 14.42 -16.99 -6.06
C ASP A 20 14.48 -15.64 -5.33
N GLN A 21 15.52 -14.84 -5.57
CA GLN A 21 15.62 -13.49 -5.00
C GLN A 21 14.51 -12.57 -5.53
N VAL A 22 14.25 -12.56 -6.84
CA VAL A 22 13.15 -11.80 -7.44
C VAL A 22 11.82 -12.24 -6.85
N ALA A 23 11.52 -13.54 -6.84
CA ALA A 23 10.26 -14.04 -6.30
C ALA A 23 10.04 -13.66 -4.83
N ASN A 24 11.10 -13.66 -4.01
CA ASN A 24 11.02 -13.23 -2.62
C ASN A 24 10.86 -11.72 -2.47
N ALA A 25 11.59 -10.92 -3.25
CA ALA A 25 11.49 -9.45 -3.20
C ALA A 25 10.10 -8.99 -3.65
N GLU A 26 9.56 -9.54 -4.74
CA GLU A 26 8.19 -9.29 -5.20
C GLU A 26 7.16 -9.67 -4.14
N LEU A 27 7.31 -10.85 -3.53
CA LEU A 27 6.42 -11.28 -2.45
C LEU A 27 6.46 -10.28 -1.28
N THR A 28 7.66 -9.84 -0.86
CA THR A 28 7.81 -8.85 0.21
C THR A 28 7.13 -7.53 -0.17
N LEU A 29 7.32 -7.05 -1.40
CA LEU A 29 6.73 -5.82 -1.87
C LEU A 29 5.19 -5.89 -1.88
N GLU A 30 4.62 -6.94 -2.48
CA GLU A 30 3.16 -7.09 -2.55
C GLU A 30 2.54 -7.33 -1.17
N THR A 31 3.23 -8.06 -0.28
CA THR A 31 2.79 -8.21 1.12
C THR A 31 2.76 -6.85 1.82
N LEU A 32 3.82 -6.05 1.67
CA LEU A 32 3.93 -4.74 2.29
C LEU A 32 2.82 -3.80 1.82
N LYS A 33 2.49 -3.79 0.53
CA LYS A 33 1.38 -3.01 -0.02
C LYS A 33 0.05 -3.40 0.62
N VAL A 34 -0.20 -4.70 0.77
CA VAL A 34 -1.42 -5.21 1.42
C VAL A 34 -1.46 -4.80 2.90
N GLU A 35 -0.37 -4.98 3.64
CA GLU A 35 -0.29 -4.62 5.07
C GLU A 35 -0.53 -3.12 5.28
N ILE A 36 0.04 -2.27 4.41
CA ILE A 36 -0.19 -0.82 4.43
C ILE A 36 -1.66 -0.50 4.17
N ALA A 37 -2.28 -1.11 3.14
CA ALA A 37 -3.68 -0.88 2.83
C ALA A 37 -4.63 -1.34 3.95
N GLN A 38 -4.34 -2.48 4.58
CA GLN A 38 -5.09 -2.99 5.74
C GLN A 38 -5.03 -2.02 6.92
N PHE A 39 -3.81 -1.58 7.26
CA PHE A 39 -3.61 -0.64 8.35
C PHE A 39 -4.26 0.70 8.06
N GLN A 40 -4.11 1.22 6.84
CA GLN A 40 -4.74 2.45 6.41
C GLN A 40 -6.26 2.39 6.57
N HIS A 41 -6.89 1.28 6.17
CA HIS A 41 -8.32 1.08 6.39
C HIS A 41 -8.68 1.06 7.89
N GLN A 42 -7.93 0.33 8.71
CA GLN A 42 -8.15 0.28 10.17
C GLN A 42 -8.02 1.67 10.81
N TYR A 43 -6.99 2.42 10.43
CA TYR A 43 -6.74 3.78 10.88
C TYR A 43 -7.89 4.71 10.49
N PHE A 44 -8.35 4.65 9.24
CA PHE A 44 -9.46 5.47 8.78
C PHE A 44 -10.76 5.18 9.54
N GLN A 45 -11.10 3.92 9.78
CA GLN A 45 -12.31 3.55 10.52
C GLN A 45 -12.26 3.98 11.99
N THR A 46 -11.09 3.87 12.61
CA THR A 46 -10.93 4.12 14.06
C THR A 46 -10.72 5.60 14.38
N VAL A 47 -9.87 6.28 13.60
CA VAL A 47 -9.33 7.61 13.90
C VAL A 47 -9.74 8.64 12.84
N GLY A 48 -9.66 8.27 11.55
CA GLY A 48 -9.90 9.21 10.45
C GLY A 48 -11.28 9.88 10.49
N LYS A 49 -12.34 9.10 10.79
CA LYS A 49 -13.71 9.63 10.94
C LYS A 49 -13.84 10.66 12.07
N LEU A 50 -13.07 10.48 13.15
CA LEU A 50 -13.07 11.40 14.28
C LEU A 50 -12.36 12.71 13.93
N TYR A 51 -11.26 12.67 13.17
CA TYR A 51 -10.63 13.90 12.67
C TYR A 51 -11.55 14.71 11.77
N VAL A 52 -12.33 14.06 10.88
CA VAL A 52 -13.33 14.79 10.07
C VAL A 52 -14.38 15.46 10.94
N GLU A 53 -14.86 14.81 12.01
CA GLU A 53 -15.79 15.44 12.94
C GLU A 53 -15.15 16.62 13.67
N LEU A 54 -13.90 16.46 14.12
CA LEU A 54 -13.15 17.51 14.79
C LEU A 54 -12.93 18.72 13.87
N ASP A 55 -12.47 18.52 12.64
CA ASP A 55 -12.25 19.59 11.67
C ASP A 55 -13.56 20.32 11.33
N ARG A 56 -14.67 19.60 11.20
CA ARG A 56 -16.00 20.20 11.02
C ARG A 56 -16.39 21.07 12.21
N LEU A 57 -16.06 20.66 13.43
CA LEU A 57 -16.33 21.46 14.63
C LEU A 57 -15.45 22.71 14.69
N ILE A 58 -14.15 22.57 14.37
CA ILE A 58 -13.21 23.69 14.31
C ILE A 58 -13.70 24.72 13.28
N ALA A 59 -14.09 24.30 12.08
CA ALA A 59 -14.65 25.19 11.06
C ALA A 59 -15.93 25.90 11.54
N ARG A 60 -16.81 25.18 12.25
CA ARG A 60 -18.03 25.77 12.82
C ARG A 60 -17.75 26.77 13.93
N ILE A 61 -16.74 26.53 14.76
CA ILE A 61 -16.29 27.46 15.80
C ILE A 61 -15.72 28.71 15.16
N ALA A 62 -14.75 28.57 14.26
CA ALA A 62 -14.11 29.70 13.59
C ALA A 62 -15.15 30.57 12.86
N ARG A 63 -16.13 29.96 12.16
CA ARG A 63 -17.25 30.68 11.54
C ARG A 63 -18.15 31.38 12.56
N ALA A 64 -18.39 30.77 13.72
CA ALA A 64 -19.20 31.39 14.76
C ALA A 64 -18.50 32.60 15.39
N GLU A 65 -17.18 32.51 15.61
CA GLU A 65 -16.33 33.58 16.11
C GLU A 65 -16.22 34.74 15.12
N ALA A 66 -15.95 34.44 13.84
CA ALA A 66 -15.96 35.44 12.76
C ALA A 66 -17.33 36.14 12.63
N GLY A 67 -18.42 35.46 13.03
CA GLY A 67 -19.76 36.06 13.07
C GLY A 67 -20.03 36.96 14.27
N LEU A 68 -19.18 36.96 15.31
CA LEU A 68 -19.27 37.89 16.44
C LEU A 68 -18.62 39.24 16.11
N ASP A 69 -17.58 39.24 15.27
CA ASP A 69 -16.88 40.44 14.81
C ASP A 69 -16.67 40.37 13.28
N PRO A 70 -17.68 40.79 12.49
CA PRO A 70 -17.63 40.67 11.03
C PRO A 70 -16.51 41.46 10.36
N ASP A 71 -16.02 42.53 10.99
CA ASP A 71 -14.98 43.40 10.46
C ASP A 71 -13.56 42.86 10.74
N ASN A 72 -13.45 41.80 11.55
CA ASN A 72 -12.18 41.15 11.84
C ASN A 72 -11.74 40.23 10.68
N ALA A 73 -10.89 40.78 9.81
CA ALA A 73 -10.35 40.06 8.67
C ALA A 73 -9.56 38.79 9.04
N GLU A 74 -8.89 38.77 10.20
CA GLU A 74 -8.14 37.60 10.65
C GLU A 74 -9.09 36.45 11.02
N ALA A 75 -10.18 36.76 11.74
CA ALA A 75 -11.20 35.78 12.08
C ALA A 75 -11.90 35.20 10.84
N GLN A 76 -12.18 36.04 9.82
CA GLN A 76 -12.72 35.56 8.54
C GLN A 76 -11.74 34.61 7.83
N ALA A 77 -10.46 34.99 7.74
CA ALA A 77 -9.44 34.15 7.10
C ALA A 77 -9.26 32.80 7.82
N GLN A 78 -9.30 32.80 9.15
CA GLN A 78 -9.25 31.56 9.95
C GLN A 78 -10.47 30.66 9.69
N ALA A 79 -11.68 31.25 9.60
CA ALA A 79 -12.89 30.51 9.28
C ALA A 79 -12.84 29.88 7.88
N GLU A 80 -12.34 30.60 6.88
CA GLU A 80 -12.15 30.08 5.53
C GLU A 80 -11.11 28.95 5.49
N ALA A 81 -9.97 29.12 6.15
CA ALA A 81 -8.93 28.10 6.22
C ALA A 81 -9.44 26.82 6.91
N ALA A 82 -10.16 26.96 8.02
CA ALA A 82 -10.75 25.83 8.73
C ALA A 82 -11.82 25.11 7.89
N GLU A 83 -12.63 25.84 7.12
CA GLU A 83 -13.60 25.25 6.20
C GLU A 83 -12.91 24.45 5.09
N GLN A 84 -11.85 25.01 4.48
CA GLN A 84 -11.07 24.31 3.46
C GLN A 84 -10.44 23.03 4.02
N GLN A 85 -9.90 23.08 5.23
CA GLN A 85 -9.37 21.90 5.91
C GLN A 85 -10.46 20.85 6.15
N SER A 86 -11.62 21.26 6.67
CA SER A 86 -12.75 20.35 6.87
C SER A 86 -13.25 19.70 5.57
N GLN A 87 -13.20 20.42 4.44
CA GLN A 87 -13.56 19.88 3.13
C GLN A 87 -12.54 18.84 2.67
N LYS A 88 -11.23 19.16 2.74
CA LYS A 88 -10.15 18.22 2.39
C LYS A 88 -10.25 16.92 3.19
N SER A 89 -10.36 17.01 4.51
CA SER A 89 -10.48 15.82 5.36
C SER A 89 -11.73 15.00 5.02
N ALA A 90 -12.85 15.65 4.71
CA ALA A 90 -14.08 14.95 4.30
C ALA A 90 -13.97 14.29 2.93
N GLU A 91 -13.26 14.91 1.97
CA GLU A 91 -12.97 14.34 0.66
C GLU A 91 -12.05 13.12 0.78
N GLU A 92 -10.98 13.21 1.56
CA GLU A 92 -10.05 12.10 1.83
C GLU A 92 -10.77 10.89 2.43
N ILE A 93 -11.64 11.10 3.43
CA ILE A 93 -12.48 10.02 3.99
C ILE A 93 -13.51 9.53 2.98
N GLY A 94 -14.15 10.42 2.22
CA GLY A 94 -15.12 10.02 1.18
C GLY A 94 -14.49 9.19 0.07
N MET A 95 -13.21 9.39 -0.23
CA MET A 95 -12.43 8.53 -1.12
C MET A 95 -12.10 7.20 -0.45
N ALA A 96 -11.71 7.20 0.82
CA ALA A 96 -11.41 5.98 1.58
C ALA A 96 -12.64 5.08 1.80
N GLU A 97 -13.84 5.63 2.02
CA GLU A 97 -15.08 4.85 2.16
C GLU A 97 -15.54 4.21 0.85
N LYS A 98 -15.14 4.77 -0.29
CA LYS A 98 -15.38 4.19 -1.62
C LYS A 98 -14.36 3.11 -1.98
N GLN A 99 -13.29 2.96 -1.20
CA GLN A 99 -12.34 1.89 -1.43
C GLN A 99 -12.98 0.53 -1.15
N PRO A 100 -12.53 -0.54 -1.83
CA PRO A 100 -12.97 -1.89 -1.52
C PRO A 100 -12.78 -2.24 -0.04
N PRO A 101 -13.48 -3.28 0.46
CA PRO A 101 -13.24 -3.78 1.81
C PRO A 101 -11.74 -4.05 2.04
N PRO A 102 -11.26 -3.97 3.31
CA PRO A 102 -9.86 -4.16 3.59
C PRO A 102 -9.38 -5.50 3.01
N PRO A 103 -8.16 -5.55 2.46
CA PRO A 103 -7.60 -6.79 1.97
C PRO A 103 -7.67 -7.87 3.05
N PRO A 104 -7.95 -9.14 2.71
CA PRO A 104 -7.96 -10.21 3.69
C PRO A 104 -6.56 -10.47 4.24
N GLU A 105 -6.49 -11.10 5.42
CA GLU A 105 -5.22 -11.48 6.02
C GLU A 105 -4.42 -12.41 5.10
N ILE A 106 -3.14 -12.08 4.90
CA ILE A 106 -2.27 -12.82 4.00
C ILE A 106 -1.76 -14.09 4.69
N THR A 107 -2.29 -15.24 4.28
CA THR A 107 -1.92 -16.54 4.86
C THR A 107 -0.56 -17.04 4.34
N PRO A 108 0.15 -17.90 5.10
CA PRO A 108 1.39 -18.53 4.63
C PRO A 108 1.24 -19.29 3.30
N GLU A 109 0.09 -19.94 3.10
CA GLU A 109 -0.19 -20.71 1.88
C GLU A 109 -0.38 -19.79 0.67
N LEU A 110 -1.00 -18.62 0.87
CA LEU A 110 -1.11 -17.60 -0.18
C LEU A 110 0.27 -17.04 -0.56
N LYS A 111 1.12 -16.75 0.43
CA LYS A 111 2.52 -16.33 0.20
C LYS A 111 3.28 -17.39 -0.61
N GLN A 112 3.08 -18.66 -0.29
CA GLN A 112 3.70 -19.78 -1.01
C GLN A 112 3.21 -19.86 -2.46
N ALA A 113 1.89 -19.78 -2.69
CA ALA A 113 1.32 -19.80 -4.03
C ALA A 113 1.83 -18.63 -4.88
N PHE A 114 1.88 -17.42 -4.30
CA PHE A 114 2.44 -16.24 -4.98
C PHE A 114 3.91 -16.42 -5.34
N ARG A 115 4.75 -16.87 -4.40
CA ARG A 115 6.17 -17.12 -4.67
C ARG A 115 6.36 -18.11 -5.82
N GLN A 116 5.55 -19.17 -5.84
CA GLN A 116 5.57 -20.16 -6.91
C GLN A 116 5.15 -19.55 -8.26
N ALA A 117 4.08 -18.76 -8.28
CA ALA A 117 3.63 -18.05 -9.48
C ALA A 117 4.70 -17.08 -10.01
N ALA A 118 5.28 -16.25 -9.14
CA ALA A 118 6.37 -15.34 -9.49
C ALA A 118 7.55 -16.12 -10.10
N LYS A 119 8.01 -17.20 -9.44
CA LYS A 119 9.12 -18.01 -9.95
C LYS A 119 8.87 -18.61 -11.34
N LEU A 120 7.63 -18.99 -11.65
CA LEU A 120 7.26 -19.62 -12.93
C LEU A 120 6.97 -18.60 -14.06
N MET A 121 6.33 -17.48 -13.70
CA MET A 121 5.63 -16.62 -14.64
C MET A 121 6.22 -15.21 -14.73
N HIS A 122 7.23 -14.87 -13.94
CA HIS A 122 7.79 -13.52 -13.90
C HIS A 122 8.15 -13.01 -15.32
N PRO A 123 7.85 -11.75 -15.69
CA PRO A 123 8.13 -11.20 -17.02
C PRO A 123 9.61 -11.21 -17.37
N ASP A 124 10.46 -11.02 -16.37
CA ASP A 124 11.84 -11.49 -16.45
C ASP A 124 11.83 -13.02 -16.36
N ARG A 125 11.31 -13.71 -17.35
CA ARG A 125 11.67 -15.06 -17.79
C ARG A 125 11.70 -15.09 -19.31
N ALA A 126 11.01 -14.15 -19.93
CA ALA A 126 10.85 -14.01 -21.36
C ALA A 126 12.18 -13.88 -22.12
N SER A 127 12.23 -14.59 -23.25
CA SER A 127 13.30 -14.48 -24.25
C SER A 127 12.97 -13.46 -25.35
N THR A 128 11.70 -13.10 -25.50
CA THR A 128 11.21 -12.14 -26.50
C THR A 128 10.32 -11.07 -25.85
N ASP A 129 10.15 -9.92 -26.51
CA ASP A 129 9.28 -8.86 -25.98
C ASP A 129 7.80 -9.29 -25.98
N ALA A 130 7.36 -10.09 -26.96
CA ALA A 130 6.01 -10.65 -26.99
C ALA A 130 5.74 -11.56 -25.79
N GLU A 131 6.69 -12.45 -25.46
CA GLU A 131 6.60 -13.30 -24.28
C GLU A 131 6.64 -12.45 -22.99
N ARG A 132 7.45 -11.39 -22.97
CA ARG A 132 7.51 -10.47 -21.81
C ARG A 132 6.16 -9.83 -21.57
N SER A 133 5.53 -9.25 -22.61
CA SER A 133 4.21 -8.63 -22.50
C SER A 133 3.15 -9.61 -22.00
N ARG A 134 3.16 -10.86 -22.50
CA ARG A 134 2.24 -11.89 -22.03
C ARG A 134 2.45 -12.22 -20.56
N ARG A 135 3.70 -12.44 -20.14
CA ARG A 135 4.05 -12.71 -18.74
C ARG A 135 3.74 -11.53 -17.82
N THR A 136 3.94 -10.29 -18.26
CA THR A 136 3.54 -9.08 -17.53
C THR A 136 2.04 -9.07 -17.27
N ALA A 137 1.22 -9.38 -18.28
CA ALA A 137 -0.24 -9.42 -18.13
C ALA A 137 -0.71 -10.51 -17.15
N ILE A 138 -0.02 -11.65 -17.14
CA ILE A 138 -0.32 -12.75 -16.20
C ILE A 138 0.14 -12.38 -14.79
N MET A 139 1.35 -11.83 -14.62
CA MET A 139 1.86 -11.41 -13.31
C MET A 139 0.96 -10.33 -12.68
N ALA A 140 0.42 -9.41 -13.49
CA ALA A 140 -0.55 -8.43 -13.02
C ALA A 140 -1.83 -9.12 -12.45
N GLN A 141 -2.30 -10.20 -13.08
CA GLN A 141 -3.43 -10.97 -12.55
C GLN A 141 -3.07 -11.70 -11.25
N VAL A 142 -1.84 -12.22 -11.14
CA VAL A 142 -1.33 -12.83 -9.90
C VAL A 142 -1.31 -11.80 -8.77
N ASN A 143 -0.82 -10.58 -9.01
CA ASN A 143 -0.82 -9.51 -8.01
C ASN A 143 -2.25 -9.15 -7.56
N VAL A 144 -3.18 -8.98 -8.50
CA VAL A 144 -4.60 -8.71 -8.18
C VAL A 144 -5.23 -9.85 -7.37
N ALA A 145 -4.92 -11.10 -7.69
CA ALA A 145 -5.41 -12.24 -6.91
C ALA A 145 -4.79 -12.26 -5.51
N TYR A 146 -3.50 -11.92 -5.38
CA TYR A 146 -2.80 -11.84 -4.11
C TYR A 146 -3.36 -10.76 -3.19
N GLU A 147 -3.58 -9.55 -3.71
CA GLU A 147 -4.21 -8.44 -2.99
C GLU A 147 -5.61 -8.81 -2.47
N LYS A 148 -6.34 -9.66 -3.21
CA LYS A 148 -7.66 -10.15 -2.83
C LYS A 148 -7.65 -11.39 -1.94
N GLY A 149 -6.48 -11.92 -1.61
CA GLY A 149 -6.35 -13.18 -0.89
C GLY A 149 -6.81 -14.43 -1.65
N ASP A 150 -6.99 -14.34 -2.96
CA ASP A 150 -7.55 -15.41 -3.79
C ASP A 150 -6.46 -16.40 -4.21
N ARG A 151 -6.10 -17.28 -3.27
CA ARG A 151 -5.13 -18.36 -3.51
C ARG A 151 -5.55 -19.25 -4.68
N THR A 152 -6.83 -19.58 -4.79
CA THR A 152 -7.35 -20.48 -5.83
C THR A 152 -7.18 -19.88 -7.21
N ALA A 153 -7.36 -18.56 -7.37
CA ALA A 153 -7.06 -17.87 -8.62
C ALA A 153 -5.57 -17.96 -8.99
N ILE A 154 -4.66 -17.77 -8.03
CA ILE A 154 -3.21 -17.92 -8.27
C ILE A 154 -2.87 -19.35 -8.71
N GLU A 155 -3.42 -20.36 -8.04
CA GLU A 155 -3.20 -21.77 -8.39
C GLU A 155 -3.74 -22.12 -9.78
N LYS A 156 -4.90 -21.58 -10.16
CA LYS A 156 -5.44 -21.72 -11.52
C LYS A 156 -4.52 -21.10 -12.57
N LEU A 157 -4.04 -19.88 -12.33
CA LEU A 157 -3.09 -19.22 -13.23
C LEU A 157 -1.82 -20.05 -13.42
N ILE A 158 -1.27 -20.62 -12.33
CA ILE A 158 -0.10 -21.52 -12.39
C ILE A 158 -0.39 -22.73 -13.29
N ILE A 159 -1.56 -23.37 -13.13
CA ILE A 159 -1.95 -24.54 -13.93
C ILE A 159 -2.09 -24.18 -15.40
N GLU A 160 -2.83 -23.11 -15.71
CA GLU A 160 -3.06 -22.63 -17.08
C GLU A 160 -1.75 -22.30 -17.80
N PHE A 161 -0.77 -21.78 -17.08
CA PHE A 161 0.55 -21.47 -17.62
C PHE A 161 1.45 -22.70 -17.78
N GLY A 162 1.34 -23.68 -16.88
CA GLY A 162 2.09 -24.94 -16.97
C GLY A 162 1.69 -25.82 -18.15
N GLN A 163 0.54 -25.53 -18.79
CA GLN A 163 0.06 -26.21 -20.00
C GLN A 163 0.65 -25.62 -21.29
N ASP A 164 1.50 -24.60 -21.22
CA ASP A 164 2.12 -24.00 -22.40
C ASP A 164 3.40 -24.72 -22.86
N PRO A 165 3.42 -25.22 -24.11
CA PRO A 165 4.51 -26.03 -24.64
C PRO A 165 5.55 -25.18 -25.39
N GLU A 166 6.21 -24.24 -24.72
CA GLU A 166 7.36 -23.52 -25.30
C GLU A 166 8.66 -23.87 -24.59
N ALA A 167 9.01 -25.15 -24.69
CA ALA A 167 10.39 -25.61 -24.53
C ALA A 167 11.13 -25.43 -25.87
N ILE A 168 11.97 -24.41 -25.96
CA ILE A 168 12.83 -24.23 -27.14
C ILE A 168 13.87 -25.37 -27.13
N THR A 169 13.67 -26.36 -28.00
CA THR A 169 14.63 -27.43 -28.29
C THR A 169 15.67 -26.96 -29.32
N GLY A 170 16.95 -27.14 -28.99
CA GLY A 170 18.04 -27.25 -29.98
C GLY A 170 18.82 -25.97 -30.30
N GLU A 171 19.57 -25.43 -29.35
CA GLU A 171 20.54 -24.34 -29.61
C GLU A 171 21.95 -24.67 -29.12
N ASP A 172 22.93 -24.16 -29.87
CA ASP A 172 24.38 -24.20 -29.57
C ASP A 172 24.69 -23.63 -28.17
N ILE A 173 25.71 -24.18 -27.50
CA ILE A 173 26.12 -23.84 -26.13
C ILE A 173 26.42 -22.34 -26.02
N ALA A 174 27.04 -21.76 -27.05
CA ALA A 174 27.33 -20.32 -27.10
C ALA A 174 26.06 -19.45 -27.09
N ALA A 175 25.00 -19.85 -27.80
CA ALA A 175 23.73 -19.11 -27.80
C ALA A 175 23.03 -19.19 -26.43
N ARG A 176 23.08 -20.35 -25.77
CA ARG A 176 22.58 -20.53 -24.41
C ARG A 176 23.32 -19.63 -23.41
N LEU A 177 24.65 -19.58 -23.47
CA LEU A 177 25.45 -18.71 -22.61
C LEU A 177 25.04 -17.24 -22.73
N VAL A 178 24.91 -16.71 -23.95
CA VAL A 178 24.53 -15.32 -24.18
C VAL A 178 23.12 -15.02 -23.63
N LYS A 179 22.17 -15.95 -23.80
CA LYS A 179 20.82 -15.82 -23.26
C LYS A 179 20.84 -15.79 -21.72
N THR A 180 21.55 -16.73 -21.09
CA THR A 180 21.67 -16.83 -19.62
C THR A 180 22.31 -15.57 -19.03
N ILE A 181 23.37 -15.02 -19.65
CA ILE A 181 24.00 -13.77 -19.20
C ILE A 181 23.02 -12.58 -19.27
N ARG A 182 22.29 -12.45 -20.39
CA ARG A 182 21.27 -11.39 -20.54
C ARG A 182 20.16 -11.54 -19.49
N ARG A 183 19.80 -12.79 -19.17
CA ARG A 183 18.81 -13.15 -18.16
C ARG A 183 19.22 -12.70 -16.77
N ILE A 184 20.43 -13.05 -16.36
CA ILE A 184 21.04 -12.67 -15.08
C ILE A 184 21.05 -11.14 -14.94
N ALA A 185 21.42 -10.41 -16.00
CA ALA A 185 21.43 -8.94 -15.97
C ALA A 185 20.02 -8.32 -15.82
N GLN A 186 18.98 -8.96 -16.36
CA GLN A 186 17.59 -8.54 -16.14
C GLN A 186 17.16 -8.80 -14.70
N LEU A 187 17.35 -10.03 -14.21
CA LEU A 187 16.98 -10.41 -12.84
C LEU A 187 17.67 -9.53 -11.79
N ARG A 188 18.97 -9.26 -11.94
CA ARG A 188 19.71 -8.36 -11.02
C ARG A 188 19.11 -6.95 -10.99
N ARG A 189 18.70 -6.41 -12.13
CA ARG A 189 18.03 -5.10 -12.18
C ARG A 189 16.72 -5.14 -11.43
N ARG A 190 15.89 -6.16 -11.66
CA ARG A 190 14.60 -6.28 -10.99
C ARG A 190 14.72 -6.47 -9.48
N VAL A 191 15.66 -7.28 -9.00
CA VAL A 191 15.93 -7.39 -7.56
C VAL A 191 16.22 -6.01 -6.96
N ASN A 192 17.06 -5.21 -7.63
CA ASN A 192 17.38 -3.87 -7.15
C ASN A 192 16.18 -2.92 -7.18
N GLU A 193 15.38 -2.93 -8.25
CA GLU A 193 14.16 -2.13 -8.36
C GLU A 193 13.17 -2.50 -7.26
N ALA A 194 12.88 -3.79 -7.07
CA ALA A 194 11.97 -4.26 -6.01
C ALA A 194 12.47 -3.86 -4.62
N HIS A 195 13.79 -3.95 -4.35
CA HIS A 195 14.35 -3.47 -3.09
C HIS A 195 14.23 -1.95 -2.90
N GLN A 196 14.39 -1.16 -3.97
CA GLN A 196 14.17 0.28 -3.92
C GLN A 196 12.71 0.61 -3.65
N GLU A 197 11.78 -0.06 -4.33
CA GLU A 197 10.34 0.09 -4.11
C GLU A 197 9.96 -0.26 -2.66
N ILE A 198 10.50 -1.36 -2.11
CA ILE A 198 10.33 -1.73 -0.69
C ILE A 198 10.87 -0.64 0.23
N ALA A 199 12.07 -0.12 -0.05
CA ALA A 199 12.68 0.92 0.78
C ALA A 199 11.85 2.21 0.77
N THR A 200 11.33 2.61 -0.39
CA THR A 200 10.42 3.76 -0.53
C THR A 200 9.14 3.57 0.27
N GLN A 201 8.51 2.39 0.19
CA GLN A 201 7.31 2.09 0.99
C GLN A 201 7.60 2.14 2.49
N LYS A 202 8.74 1.60 2.93
CA LYS A 202 9.16 1.61 4.34
C LYS A 202 9.54 2.99 4.88
N ALA A 203 9.94 3.92 4.01
CA ALA A 203 10.23 5.30 4.38
C ALA A 203 8.98 6.18 4.47
N GLY A 204 7.80 5.64 4.15
CA GLY A 204 6.53 6.38 4.24
C GLY A 204 6.03 6.50 5.68
N GLU A 205 5.39 7.63 6.00
CA GLU A 205 4.83 7.93 7.33
C GLU A 205 3.84 6.86 7.81
N LEU A 206 3.04 6.29 6.91
CA LEU A 206 2.10 5.21 7.24
C LEU A 206 2.83 3.95 7.73
N TYR A 207 3.99 3.63 7.15
CA TYR A 207 4.76 2.47 7.58
C TYR A 207 5.41 2.70 8.96
N GLU A 208 5.96 3.90 9.20
CA GLU A 208 6.46 4.27 10.53
C GLU A 208 5.37 4.18 11.61
N LEU A 209 4.15 4.61 11.27
CA LEU A 209 2.99 4.48 12.14
C LEU A 209 2.60 3.02 12.37
N ILE A 210 2.63 2.17 11.34
CA ILE A 210 2.41 0.72 11.48
C ILE A 210 3.38 0.11 12.49
N ILE A 211 4.68 0.42 12.37
CA ILE A 211 5.70 -0.09 13.28
C ILE A 211 5.39 0.36 14.71
N THR A 212 5.19 1.66 14.93
CA THR A 212 4.89 2.22 16.26
C THR A 212 3.65 1.57 16.87
N VAL A 213 2.58 1.41 16.09
CA VAL A 213 1.34 0.79 16.57
C VAL A 213 1.55 -0.68 16.90
N THR A 214 2.28 -1.40 16.06
CA THR A 214 2.52 -2.84 16.22
C THR A 214 3.38 -3.12 17.45
N GLU A 215 4.44 -2.35 17.67
CA GLU A 215 5.31 -2.44 18.85
C GLU A 215 4.54 -2.14 20.13
N THR A 216 3.74 -1.06 20.13
CA THR A 216 2.93 -0.69 21.30
C THR A 216 1.88 -1.76 21.61
N LYS A 217 1.23 -2.33 20.60
CA LYS A 217 0.30 -3.46 20.76
C LYS A 217 0.99 -4.70 21.31
N ALA A 218 2.21 -5.00 20.86
CA ALA A 218 2.98 -6.13 21.38
C ALA A 218 3.34 -5.95 22.88
N MET A 219 3.45 -4.72 23.35
CA MET A 219 3.60 -4.38 24.77
C MET A 219 2.28 -4.33 25.55
N GLY A 220 1.14 -4.66 24.91
CA GLY A 220 -0.19 -4.69 25.53
C GLY A 220 -0.95 -3.37 25.49
N GLY A 221 -0.48 -2.35 24.76
CA GLY A 221 -1.17 -1.07 24.57
C GLY A 221 -2.18 -1.08 23.42
N ASP A 222 -2.98 -0.03 23.33
CA ASP A 222 -3.96 0.19 22.25
C ASP A 222 -3.83 1.62 21.68
N PRO A 223 -2.76 1.92 20.93
CA PRO A 223 -2.44 3.29 20.53
C PRO A 223 -3.49 3.93 19.63
N LEU A 224 -4.14 3.16 18.76
CA LEU A 224 -5.23 3.67 17.91
C LEU A 224 -6.49 3.96 18.75
N GLY A 225 -6.83 3.09 19.71
CA GLY A 225 -7.95 3.35 20.62
C GLY A 225 -7.68 4.48 21.61
N ASP A 226 -6.45 4.63 22.11
CA ASP A 226 -6.02 5.75 22.94
C ASP A 226 -6.13 7.07 22.17
N LEU A 227 -5.64 7.11 20.94
CA LEU A 227 -5.76 8.27 20.06
C LEU A 227 -7.24 8.59 19.77
N ALA A 228 -8.06 7.58 19.49
CA ALA A 228 -9.49 7.76 19.29
C ALA A 228 -10.17 8.37 20.54
N ARG A 229 -9.86 7.87 21.75
CA ARG A 229 -10.36 8.43 23.01
C ARG A 229 -9.95 9.89 23.20
N GLN A 230 -8.70 10.22 22.89
CA GLN A 230 -8.20 11.59 22.97
C GLN A 230 -8.95 12.53 22.01
N ILE A 231 -9.17 12.12 20.77
CA ILE A 231 -9.91 12.93 19.79
C ILE A 231 -11.38 13.06 20.18
N MET A 232 -12.01 11.99 20.70
CA MET A 232 -13.38 12.06 21.22
C MET A 232 -13.52 13.07 22.37
N GLN A 233 -12.51 13.16 23.24
CA GLN A 233 -12.46 14.17 24.30
C GLN A 233 -12.38 15.58 23.69
N GLN A 234 -11.49 15.81 22.73
CA GLN A 234 -11.39 17.09 22.02
C GLN A 234 -12.71 17.47 21.32
N ILE A 235 -13.35 16.52 20.63
CA ILE A 235 -14.66 16.72 20.00
C ILE A 235 -15.69 17.18 21.05
N SER A 236 -15.71 16.57 22.22
CA SER A 236 -16.63 16.93 23.30
C SER A 236 -16.38 18.35 23.81
N GLU A 237 -15.11 18.73 24.00
CA GLU A 237 -14.70 20.07 24.40
C GLU A 237 -15.09 21.12 23.33
N ARG A 238 -14.83 20.85 22.05
CA ARG A 238 -15.20 21.73 20.93
C ARG A 238 -16.71 21.88 20.78
N LYS A 239 -17.50 20.84 21.07
CA LYS A 239 -18.97 20.95 21.08
C LYS A 239 -19.44 21.94 22.16
N ILE A 240 -18.88 21.86 23.36
CA ILE A 240 -19.19 22.78 24.47
C ILE A 240 -18.77 24.21 24.10
N GLU A 241 -17.56 24.39 23.56
CA GLU A 241 -17.05 25.69 23.10
C GLU A 241 -18.00 26.33 22.08
N LEU A 242 -18.40 25.58 21.04
CA LEU A 242 -19.33 26.06 20.02
C LEU A 242 -20.68 26.48 20.62
N GLU A 243 -21.20 25.73 21.60
CA GLU A 243 -22.46 26.03 22.26
C GLU A 243 -22.37 27.33 23.09
N MET A 244 -21.26 27.52 23.82
CA MET A 244 -20.99 28.75 24.56
C MET A 244 -20.90 29.98 23.64
N ILE A 245 -20.23 29.87 22.49
CA ILE A 245 -20.13 30.96 21.50
C ILE A 245 -21.51 31.29 20.93
N ARG A 246 -22.33 30.28 20.62
CA ARG A 246 -23.71 30.48 20.14
C ARG A 246 -24.59 31.17 21.19
N GLN A 247 -24.46 30.81 22.47
CA GLN A 247 -25.19 31.47 23.55
C GLN A 247 -24.80 32.95 23.68
N ARG A 248 -23.50 33.27 23.63
CA ARG A 248 -23.00 34.66 23.63
C ARG A 248 -23.57 35.47 22.46
N ARG A 249 -23.57 34.88 21.25
CA ARG A 249 -24.14 35.53 20.06
C ARG A 249 -25.63 35.82 20.22
N ASN A 250 -26.39 34.87 20.75
CA ASN A 250 -27.83 35.07 21.00
C ASN A 250 -28.08 36.14 22.06
N ALA A 251 -27.28 36.19 23.12
CA ALA A 251 -27.38 37.22 24.14
C ALA A 251 -27.10 38.63 23.58
N ASN A 252 -26.09 38.76 22.71
CA ASN A 252 -25.77 40.03 22.05
C ASN A 252 -26.80 40.46 20.99
N ALA A 253 -27.63 39.54 20.48
CA ALA A 253 -28.67 39.84 19.49
C ALA A 253 -30.01 40.29 20.10
N ILE A 254 -30.17 40.17 21.43
CA ILE A 254 -31.39 40.53 22.17
C ILE A 254 -31.33 41.99 22.70
N PHE A 255 -30.16 42.64 22.62
CA PHE A 255 -29.95 44.05 22.93
C PHE A 255 -29.69 44.87 21.66
#